data_AF-A0A8B6EAY1-F1
#
_entry.id   AF-A0A8B6EAY1-F1
#
_cell.length_a   1.000
_cell.length_b   1.000
_cell.length_c   1.000
_cell.angle_alpha   90.00
_cell.angle_beta   90.00
_cell.angle_gamma   90.00
#
_symmetry.space_group_name_H-M   'P 1'
#
loop_
_entity.id
_entity.type
_entity.pdbx_description
1 polymer ?
#
loop_
_entity_poly.entity_id
_entity_poly.type
_entity_poly.pdbx_seq_one_letter_code
_entity_poly.pdbx_strand_id
1 'polypeptide(L)'
;MYALKDNTVAVTFYHDTNFKVLLVDVERNQLIKTIELAHYCYGVSSDGEALVISQKEARKTTILNLKDMTEKNLSHPYFTV
;
A
#
# COMPACT_ATOMS: atom_id res chain seq x y z
N MET A 1 -8.64 -2.92 -4.92
CA MET A 1 -9.16 -2.06 -3.84
C MET A 1 -9.36 -2.94 -2.63
N TYR A 2 -8.92 -2.48 -1.46
CA TYR A 2 -9.00 -3.23 -0.20
C TYR A 2 -9.63 -2.33 0.85
N ALA A 3 -10.69 -2.81 1.49
CA ALA A 3 -11.32 -2.10 2.59
C ALA A 3 -10.43 -2.18 3.83
N LEU A 4 -10.23 -1.04 4.48
CA LEU A 4 -9.60 -0.92 5.79
C LEU A 4 -10.67 -0.53 6.81
N LYS A 5 -10.23 -0.21 8.02
CA LYS A 5 -11.10 0.29 9.09
C LYS A 5 -11.62 1.71 8.77
N ASP A 6 -12.69 2.11 9.46
CA ASP A 6 -13.15 3.50 9.58
C ASP A 6 -13.36 4.20 8.22
N ASN A 7 -14.09 3.55 7.32
CA ASN A 7 -14.41 4.07 5.98
C ASN A 7 -13.17 4.42 5.12
N THR A 8 -12.02 3.83 5.43
CA THR A 8 -10.81 4.00 4.63
C THR A 8 -10.64 2.82 3.68
N VAL A 9 -10.21 3.09 2.45
CA VAL A 9 -9.86 2.05 1.47
C VAL A 9 -8.46 2.28 0.92
N ALA A 10 -7.73 1.19 0.66
CA ALA A 10 -6.51 1.19 -0.11
C ALA A 10 -6.81 0.87 -1.58
N VAL A 11 -6.48 1.80 -2.47
CA VAL A 11 -6.65 1.66 -3.92
C VAL A 11 -5.27 1.55 -4.56
N THR A 12 -5.01 0.43 -5.21
CA THR A 12 -3.81 0.25 -6.03
C THR A 12 -4.02 0.98 -7.35
N PHE A 13 -3.15 1.92 -7.66
CA PHE A 13 -3.16 2.70 -8.89
C PHE A 13 -1.89 2.41 -9.69
N TYR A 14 -2.08 2.11 -10.98
CA TYR A 14 -1.01 1.79 -11.92
C TYR A 14 -1.17 2.64 -13.18
N HIS A 15 -0.17 3.45 -13.48
CA HIS A 15 -0.07 4.19 -14.74
C HIS A 15 1.39 4.25 -15.20
N ASP A 16 1.70 3.56 -16.29
CA ASP A 16 3.05 3.39 -16.85
C ASP A 16 4.08 2.90 -15.80
N THR A 17 5.03 3.74 -15.41
CA THR A 17 6.05 3.45 -14.39
C THR A 17 5.70 4.00 -13.01
N ASN A 18 4.51 4.59 -12.85
CA ASN A 18 4.03 5.13 -11.59
C ASN A 18 3.15 4.09 -10.88
N PHE A 19 3.70 3.48 -9.84
CA PHE A 19 3.03 2.49 -9.02
C PHE A 19 2.67 3.11 -7.68
N LYS A 20 1.38 3.18 -7.35
CA LYS A 20 0.93 3.85 -6.13
C LYS A 20 -0.12 3.04 -5.39
N VAL A 21 -0.18 3.22 -4.08
CA VAL A 21 -1.35 2.88 -3.28
C VAL A 21 -1.90 4.17 -2.68
N LEU A 22 -3.17 4.42 -2.93
CA LEU A 22 -3.91 5.57 -2.40
C LEU A 22 -4.74 5.12 -1.21
N LEU A 23 -4.61 5.81 -0.09
CA LEU A 23 -5.54 5.72 1.02
C LEU A 23 -6.61 6.78 0.88
N VAL A 24 -7.87 6.36 0.81
CA VAL A 24 -9.01 7.23 0.58
C VAL A 24 -10.03 7.04 1.70
N ASP A 25 -10.44 8.14 2.32
CA ASP A 25 -11.64 8.22 3.14
C ASP A 25 -12.84 8.28 2.20
N VAL A 26 -13.62 7.20 2.14
CA VAL A 26 -14.77 7.10 1.22
C VAL A 26 -15.99 7.87 1.74
N GLU A 27 -16.09 8.12 3.04
CA GLU A 27 -17.20 8.89 3.60
C GLU A 27 -17.04 10.37 3.28
N ARG A 28 -15.81 10.88 3.39
CA ARG A 28 -15.48 12.28 3.14
C ARG A 28 -15.06 12.57 1.70
N ASN A 29 -14.88 11.53 0.88
CA ASN A 29 -14.31 11.61 -0.47
C ASN A 29 -12.94 12.31 -0.48
N GLN A 30 -12.06 11.94 0.45
CA GLN A 30 -10.78 12.61 0.66
C GLN A 30 -9.60 11.64 0.51
N LEU A 31 -8.57 12.09 -0.22
CA LEU A 31 -7.28 11.41 -0.24
C LEU A 31 -6.57 11.65 1.10
N ILE A 32 -6.31 10.59 1.85
CA ILE A 32 -5.59 10.64 3.11
C ILE A 32 -4.08 10.62 2.84
N LYS A 33 -3.62 9.68 2.02
CA LYS A 33 -2.20 9.45 1.76
C LYS A 33 -1.96 8.77 0.42
N THR A 34 -0.86 9.15 -0.21
CA THR A 34 -0.28 8.44 -1.35
C THR A 34 0.98 7.71 -0.90
N ILE A 35 1.06 6.42 -1.23
CA ILE A 35 2.25 5.59 -1.00
C ILE A 35 2.85 5.31 -2.37
N GLU A 36 4.04 5.84 -2.61
CA GLU A 36 4.79 5.58 -3.84
C GLU A 36 5.48 4.22 -3.72
N LEU A 37 5.33 3.39 -4.75
CA LEU A 37 5.98 2.09 -4.86
C LEU A 37 7.07 2.14 -5.92
N ALA A 38 8.12 1.36 -5.70
CA ALA A 38 9.19 1.24 -6.68
C ALA A 38 8.78 0.34 -7.86
N HIS A 39 7.88 -0.63 -7.62
CA HIS A 39 7.41 -1.57 -8.63
C HIS A 39 5.93 -1.91 -8.41
N TYR A 40 5.39 -2.71 -9.35
CA TYR A 40 4.02 -3.19 -9.34
C TYR A 40 3.61 -3.80 -8.00
N CYS A 41 2.49 -3.30 -7.46
CA CYS A 41 1.84 -3.86 -6.29
C CYS A 41 1.30 -5.25 -6.63
N TYR A 42 1.87 -6.28 -6.02
CA TYR A 42 1.42 -7.65 -6.22
C TYR A 42 0.19 -7.99 -5.37
N GLY A 43 0.12 -7.40 -4.17
CA GLY A 43 -0.98 -7.62 -3.24
C GLY A 43 -0.91 -6.70 -2.04
N VAL A 44 -2.08 -6.40 -1.49
CA VAL A 44 -2.27 -5.58 -0.30
C VAL A 44 -3.05 -6.40 0.73
N SER A 45 -2.68 -6.31 2.00
CA SER A 45 -3.41 -6.91 3.12
C SER A 45 -3.29 -6.04 4.36
N SER A 46 -4.19 -6.18 5.32
CA SER A 46 -4.17 -5.43 6.58
C SER A 46 -4.69 -6.27 7.74
N ASP A 47 -4.17 -6.01 8.93
CA ASP A 47 -4.67 -6.52 10.21
C ASP A 47 -5.46 -5.45 11.01
N GLY A 48 -5.68 -4.28 10.42
CA GLY A 48 -6.34 -3.13 11.07
C GLY A 48 -5.40 -2.16 11.78
N GLU A 49 -4.16 -2.55 12.08
CA GLU A 49 -3.12 -1.67 12.64
C GLU A 49 -2.06 -1.30 11.61
N ALA A 50 -1.75 -2.22 10.70
CA ALA A 50 -0.81 -2.04 9.62
C ALA A 50 -1.43 -2.42 8.27
N LEU A 51 -0.96 -1.76 7.22
CA LEU A 51 -1.19 -2.12 5.83
C LEU A 51 0.11 -2.68 5.26
N VAL A 52 0.05 -3.89 4.71
CA VAL A 52 1.18 -4.58 4.09
C VAL A 52 0.98 -4.57 2.58
N ILE A 53 1.97 -4.07 1.86
CA ILE A 53 1.97 -3.93 0.40
C ILE A 53 3.18 -4.68 -0.15
N SER A 54 2.91 -5.79 -0.84
CA SER A 54 3.95 -6.57 -1.53
C SER A 54 4.21 -6.01 -2.93
N GLN A 55 5.47 -5.96 -3.35
CA GLN A 55 5.89 -5.49 -4.67
C GLN A 55 6.58 -6.62 -5.43
N LYS A 56 6.07 -6.97 -6.62
CA LYS A 56 6.44 -8.20 -7.34
C LYS A 56 7.92 -8.29 -7.70
N GLU A 57 8.51 -7.19 -8.14
CA GLU A 57 9.87 -7.16 -8.72
C GLU A 57 10.89 -6.47 -7.82
N ALA A 58 10.42 -5.71 -6.83
CA ALA A 58 11.27 -4.88 -5.98
C ALA A 58 12.00 -5.68 -4.89
N ARG A 59 11.68 -6.97 -4.68
CA ARG A 59 12.08 -7.74 -3.49
C ARG A 59 11.79 -7.00 -2.18
N LYS A 60 10.68 -6.24 -2.19
CA LYS A 60 10.37 -5.22 -1.20
C LYS A 60 8.91 -5.31 -0.80
N THR A 61 8.69 -5.18 0.50
CA THR A 61 7.37 -4.99 1.10
C THR A 61 7.36 -3.64 1.78
N THR A 62 6.33 -2.84 1.50
CA THR A 62 6.06 -1.60 2.24
C THR A 62 5.02 -1.93 3.32
N ILE A 63 5.35 -1.60 4.56
CA ILE A 63 4.43 -1.66 5.70
C ILE A 63 4.10 -0.23 6.10
N LEU A 64 2.82 0.12 6.11
CA LEU A 64 2.34 1.39 6.64
C LEU A 64 1.68 1.13 7.99
N ASN A 65 2.12 1.85 9.03
CA ASN A 65 1.39 1.91 10.29
C ASN A 65 0.16 2.81 10.12
N LEU A 66 -1.04 2.29 10.36
CA LEU A 66 -2.30 3.01 10.14
C LEU A 66 -2.65 3.99 11.26
N LYS A 67 -1.94 3.97 12.39
CA LYS A 67 -2.15 4.90 13.51
C LYS A 67 -1.43 6.22 13.29
N ASP A 68 -0.17 6.16 12.84
CA ASP A 68 0.69 7.34 12.67
C ASP A 68 1.11 7.59 11.22
N MET A 69 0.67 6.75 10.29
CA MET A 69 0.94 6.83 8.86
C MET A 69 2.44 6.74 8.50
N THR A 70 3.25 6.15 9.38
CA THR A 70 4.67 5.92 9.12
C THR A 70 4.90 4.72 8.21
N GLU A 71 5.83 4.85 7.27
CA GLU A 71 6.19 3.81 6.32
C GLU A 71 7.49 3.11 6.73
N LYS A 72 7.48 1.79 6.70
CA LYS A 72 8.66 0.95 6.85
C LYS A 72 8.79 0.03 5.66
N ASN A 73 10.00 -0.04 5.12
CA ASN A 73 10.31 -0.95 4.03
C ASN A 73 11.03 -2.18 4.56
N LEU A 74 10.58 -3.35 4.13
CA LEU A 74 11.26 -4.62 4.38
C LEU A 74 11.77 -5.17 3.05
N SER A 75 13.09 -5.38 2.98
CA SER A 75 13.70 -6.13 1.88
C SER A 75 13.71 -7.62 2.23
N HIS A 76 13.40 -8.47 1.27
CA HIS A 76 13.49 -9.92 1.47
C HIS A 76 14.07 -10.62 0.23
N PRO A 77 14.77 -11.76 0.39
CA PRO A 77 15.43 -12.40 -0.74
C PRO A 77 14.46 -13.09 -1.71
N TYR A 78 13.20 -13.29 -1.31
CA TYR A 78 12.22 -14.12 -2.01
C TYR A 78 11.26 -13.32 -2.91
N PHE A 79 11.77 -12.73 -3.98
CA PHE A 79 11.04 -12.58 -5.24
C PHE A 79 12.08 -12.63 -6.36
N THR A 80 12.22 -13.80 -6.95
CA THR A 80 12.80 -14.03 -8.27
C THR A 80 11.64 -14.54 -9.11
N VAL A 81 11.12 -13.70 -10.00
CA VAL A 81 10.36 -14.19 -11.16
C VAL A 81 11.35 -14.64 -12.22
#